data_AF-A0A7C1CE40-F1
#
_entry.id   AF-A0A7C1CE40-F1
#
_cell.length_a   1.000
_cell.length_b   1.000
_cell.length_c   1.000
_cell.angle_alpha   90.00
_cell.angle_beta   90.00
_cell.angle_gamma   90.00
#
_symmetry.space_group_name_H-M   'P 1'
#
loop_
_entity.id
_entity.type
_entity.pdbx_description
1 polymer ?
#
loop_
_entity_poly.entity_id
_entity_poly.type
_entity_poly.pdbx_seq_one_letter_code
_entity_poly.pdbx_strand_id
1 'polypeptide(L)'
;MNKMELEEIAEKELLRELYPRALLALNRLNPLISEQKNYFYEKTEAVIHGLGVPADKADMLRDFAEKAVNLLDKAYPQVETRLKKLLIAIESSDAEIASSRRGRKTLHIAPAGEKFYVSAHMIENKRWIFDLTINKIAAEARFPDVLGLNSEALYYLQAGWRASDELDLKGRPGMTTAQTWQVLAWAAVRPGLQHIAIRKLGINMKGPSLHWCLTAKDWIQQWPKREGKRNAQMVAVQTPLGLLTWFLGDGKMNRERLKYSINGNEEQKPKILVKEILQAASGTNYSKLLDLLDCNKWQTLKNLEPMREPIYTVLMGHTFWLIYSEKAEQIQARTLVKTIEEAQKLVERLQQQGIQAKIYTWYDPKTGKNYYVVQLNGTNIARAAQLYPELRPALKELIQKHGISPRGPVTRRLIELSDNPPLLAQKI
;
A
#
# COMPACT_ATOMS: atom_id res chain seq x y z
N MET A 1 -1.28 -26.77 -37.82
CA MET A 1 -0.58 -27.20 -36.61
C MET A 1 -1.45 -28.16 -35.84
N ASN A 2 -0.96 -29.36 -35.57
CA ASN A 2 -1.69 -30.32 -34.75
C ASN A 2 -1.55 -29.98 -33.26
N LYS A 3 -2.33 -30.64 -32.39
CA LYS A 3 -2.34 -30.39 -30.95
C LYS A 3 -0.97 -30.62 -30.27
N MET A 4 -0.22 -31.62 -30.73
CA MET A 4 1.10 -31.99 -30.19
C MET A 4 2.16 -30.94 -30.53
N GLU A 5 2.13 -30.39 -31.75
CA GLU A 5 3.02 -29.28 -32.15
C GLU A 5 2.74 -28.00 -31.34
N LEU A 6 1.46 -27.73 -31.04
CA LEU A 6 1.05 -26.61 -30.18
C LEU A 6 1.52 -26.78 -28.74
N GLU A 7 1.46 -27.99 -28.20
CA GLU A 7 1.93 -28.32 -26.84
C GLU A 7 3.46 -28.19 -26.74
N GLU A 8 4.21 -28.70 -27.73
CA GLU A 8 5.67 -28.59 -27.75
C GLU A 8 6.16 -27.14 -27.84
N ILE A 9 5.48 -26.29 -28.62
CA ILE A 9 5.80 -24.85 -28.69
C ILE A 9 5.56 -24.18 -27.34
N ALA A 10 4.44 -24.46 -26.68
CA ALA A 10 4.10 -23.87 -25.39
C ALA A 10 5.08 -24.31 -24.28
N GLU A 11 5.55 -25.54 -24.31
CA GLU A 11 6.58 -26.05 -23.39
C GLU A 11 7.92 -25.35 -23.60
N LYS A 12 8.35 -25.16 -24.86
CA LYS A 12 9.57 -24.40 -25.18
C LYS A 12 9.49 -22.96 -24.71
N GLU A 13 8.35 -22.28 -24.89
CA GLU A 13 8.14 -20.92 -24.39
C GLU A 13 8.19 -20.84 -22.86
N LEU A 14 7.58 -21.80 -22.16
CA LEU A 14 7.60 -21.90 -20.71
C LEU A 14 9.04 -22.00 -20.17
N LEU A 15 9.84 -22.91 -20.74
CA LEU A 15 11.24 -23.11 -20.32
C LEU A 15 12.11 -21.89 -20.66
N ARG A 16 11.87 -21.27 -21.83
CA ARG A 16 12.54 -20.03 -22.23
C ARG A 16 12.26 -18.87 -21.28
N GLU A 17 11.06 -18.80 -20.68
CA GLU A 17 10.73 -17.81 -19.66
C GLU A 17 11.32 -18.16 -18.28
N LEU A 18 11.34 -19.45 -17.92
CA LEU A 18 11.84 -19.92 -16.63
C LEU A 18 13.36 -19.76 -16.50
N TYR A 19 14.13 -20.18 -17.51
CA TYR A 19 15.60 -20.22 -17.46
C TYR A 19 16.24 -18.90 -16.98
N PRO A 20 16.01 -17.73 -17.61
CA PRO A 20 16.65 -16.48 -17.19
C PRO A 20 16.23 -16.05 -15.78
N ARG A 21 15.00 -16.40 -15.35
CA ARG A 21 14.53 -16.08 -13.99
C ARG A 21 15.16 -17.00 -12.95
N ALA A 22 15.34 -18.28 -13.26
CA ALA A 22 16.04 -19.23 -12.40
C ALA A 22 17.52 -18.87 -12.24
N LEU A 23 18.17 -18.42 -13.32
CA LEU A 23 19.55 -17.93 -13.30
C LEU A 23 19.66 -16.66 -12.44
N LEU A 24 18.75 -15.70 -12.62
CA LEU A 24 18.67 -14.52 -11.76
C LEU A 24 18.44 -14.89 -10.30
N ALA A 25 17.57 -15.86 -10.03
CA ALA A 25 17.30 -16.35 -8.69
C ALA A 25 18.55 -16.95 -8.04
N LEU A 26 19.33 -17.75 -8.77
CA LEU A 26 20.59 -18.33 -8.29
C LEU A 26 21.60 -17.24 -7.95
N ASN A 27 21.79 -16.27 -8.86
CA ASN A 27 22.75 -15.17 -8.69
C ASN A 27 22.39 -14.22 -7.54
N ARG A 28 21.09 -14.09 -7.23
CA ARG A 28 20.59 -13.22 -6.16
C ARG A 28 20.30 -13.96 -4.85
N LEU A 29 20.49 -15.28 -4.80
CA LEU A 29 20.13 -16.08 -3.64
C LEU A 29 20.95 -15.71 -2.40
N ASN A 30 22.28 -15.61 -2.52
CA ASN A 30 23.13 -15.28 -1.37
C ASN A 30 22.87 -13.85 -0.83
N PRO A 31 22.80 -12.80 -1.67
CA PRO A 31 22.35 -11.48 -1.21
C PRO A 31 20.99 -11.51 -0.52
N LEU A 32 19.99 -12.20 -1.10
CA LEU A 32 18.65 -12.32 -0.51
C LEU A 32 18.67 -12.93 0.89
N ILE A 33 19.42 -14.01 1.08
CA ILE A 33 19.55 -14.67 2.39
C ILE A 33 20.24 -13.74 3.40
N SER A 34 21.38 -13.16 3.03
CA SER A 34 22.15 -12.27 3.91
C SER A 34 21.35 -11.03 4.31
N GLU A 35 20.63 -10.40 3.36
CA GLU A 35 19.76 -9.25 3.64
C GLU A 35 18.64 -9.62 4.63
N GLN A 36 18.00 -10.78 4.48
CA GLN A 36 16.95 -11.20 5.41
C GLN A 36 17.50 -11.56 6.79
N LYS A 37 18.71 -12.17 6.87
CA LYS A 37 19.36 -12.45 8.15
C LYS A 37 19.66 -11.18 8.92
N ASN A 38 20.30 -10.22 8.26
CA ASN A 38 20.61 -8.91 8.84
C ASN A 38 19.32 -8.19 9.27
N TYR A 39 18.28 -8.24 8.44
CA TYR A 39 16.98 -7.67 8.78
C TYR A 39 16.42 -8.25 10.09
N PHE A 40 16.42 -9.57 10.28
CA PHE A 40 15.91 -10.15 11.52
C PHE A 40 16.70 -9.70 12.75
N TYR A 41 18.04 -9.70 12.70
CA TYR A 41 18.84 -9.26 13.83
C TYR A 41 18.67 -7.76 14.11
N GLU A 42 18.85 -6.93 13.10
CA GLU A 42 18.77 -5.47 13.23
C GLU A 42 17.39 -5.02 13.69
N LYS A 43 16.33 -5.55 13.07
CA LYS A 43 14.96 -5.12 13.39
C LYS A 43 14.46 -5.68 14.71
N THR A 44 14.93 -6.86 15.12
CA THR A 44 14.63 -7.38 16.45
C THR A 44 15.22 -6.49 17.53
N GLU A 45 16.51 -6.13 17.44
CA GLU A 45 17.11 -5.22 18.42
C GLU A 45 16.47 -3.82 18.38
N ALA A 46 16.15 -3.31 17.18
CA ALA A 46 15.43 -2.05 17.05
C ALA A 46 14.06 -2.09 17.76
N VAL A 47 13.33 -3.21 17.68
CA VAL A 47 12.06 -3.41 18.39
C VAL A 47 12.28 -3.49 19.90
N ILE A 48 13.29 -4.24 20.36
CA ILE A 48 13.62 -4.39 21.78
C ILE A 48 13.90 -3.02 22.40
N HIS A 49 14.80 -2.24 21.79
CA HIS A 49 15.18 -0.93 22.29
C HIS A 49 14.07 0.12 22.08
N GLY A 50 13.48 0.17 20.88
CA GLY A 50 12.51 1.20 20.50
C GLY A 50 11.16 1.09 21.21
N LEU A 51 10.77 -0.11 21.66
CA LEU A 51 9.56 -0.33 22.46
C LEU A 51 9.85 -0.50 23.96
N GLY A 52 11.10 -0.50 24.39
CA GLY A 52 11.48 -0.73 25.79
C GLY A 52 11.05 -2.11 26.30
N VAL A 53 11.29 -3.16 25.50
CA VAL A 53 10.87 -4.53 25.81
C VAL A 53 11.64 -5.04 27.05
N PRO A 54 10.95 -5.58 28.08
CA PRO A 54 11.59 -6.16 29.25
C PRO A 54 12.55 -7.32 28.91
N ALA A 55 13.57 -7.56 29.74
CA ALA A 55 14.65 -8.49 29.46
C ALA A 55 14.18 -9.92 29.12
N ASP A 56 13.22 -10.46 29.89
CA ASP A 56 12.65 -11.79 29.65
C ASP A 56 11.98 -11.90 28.27
N LYS A 57 11.23 -10.87 27.88
CA LYS A 57 10.60 -10.79 26.54
C LYS A 57 11.64 -10.49 25.46
N ALA A 58 12.68 -9.72 25.74
CA ALA A 58 13.74 -9.42 24.79
C ALA A 58 14.48 -10.70 24.38
N ASP A 59 14.81 -11.56 25.34
CA ASP A 59 15.47 -12.84 25.08
C ASP A 59 14.57 -13.80 24.28
N MET A 60 13.26 -13.82 24.55
CA MET A 60 12.30 -14.57 23.72
C MET A 60 12.25 -14.06 22.28
N LEU A 61 12.28 -12.74 22.08
CA LEU A 61 12.26 -12.15 20.74
C LEU A 61 13.57 -12.42 19.98
N ARG A 62 14.72 -12.42 20.67
CA ARG A 62 16.01 -12.84 20.11
C ARG A 62 16.02 -14.31 19.71
N ASP A 63 15.50 -15.21 20.54
CA ASP A 63 15.33 -16.63 20.18
C ASP A 63 14.44 -16.80 18.94
N PHE A 64 13.36 -16.03 18.83
CA PHE A 64 12.51 -16.03 17.65
C PHE A 64 13.29 -15.62 16.39
N ALA A 65 14.06 -14.53 16.46
CA ALA A 65 14.88 -14.05 15.35
C ALA A 65 15.97 -15.06 14.97
N GLU A 66 16.66 -15.61 15.95
CA GLU A 66 17.68 -16.63 15.77
C GLU A 66 17.12 -17.89 15.09
N LYS A 67 15.93 -18.34 15.50
CA LYS A 67 15.25 -19.46 14.82
C LYS A 67 14.88 -19.13 13.39
N ALA A 68 14.39 -17.92 13.10
CA ALA A 68 14.10 -17.50 11.74
C ALA A 68 15.38 -17.48 10.87
N VAL A 69 16.49 -16.95 11.40
CA VAL A 69 17.80 -16.95 10.73
C VAL A 69 18.29 -18.37 10.46
N ASN A 70 18.20 -19.27 11.44
CA ASN A 70 18.55 -20.68 11.25
C ASN A 70 17.73 -21.38 10.16
N LEU A 71 16.48 -20.95 9.92
CA LEU A 71 15.69 -21.47 8.79
C LEU A 71 16.25 -21.00 7.45
N LEU A 72 16.74 -19.76 7.36
CA LEU A 72 17.39 -19.24 6.15
C LEU A 72 18.66 -20.03 5.84
N ASP A 73 19.48 -20.30 6.85
CA ASP A 73 20.72 -21.09 6.70
C ASP A 73 20.43 -22.52 6.22
N LYS A 74 19.35 -23.14 6.72
CA LYS A 74 18.93 -24.47 6.26
C LYS A 74 18.28 -24.45 4.86
N ALA A 75 17.60 -23.35 4.49
CA ALA A 75 16.96 -23.22 3.19
C ALA A 75 17.97 -23.01 2.06
N TYR A 76 19.02 -22.21 2.30
CA TYR A 76 20.01 -21.82 1.29
C TYR A 76 20.59 -22.99 0.49
N PRO A 77 21.26 -24.01 1.11
CA PRO A 77 21.90 -25.08 0.34
C PRO A 77 20.89 -25.91 -0.45
N GLN A 78 19.68 -26.09 0.09
CA GLN A 78 18.62 -26.81 -0.61
C GLN A 78 18.17 -26.05 -1.87
N VAL A 79 17.94 -24.74 -1.76
CA VAL A 79 17.49 -23.90 -2.87
C VAL A 79 18.59 -23.78 -3.93
N GLU A 80 19.82 -23.50 -3.51
CA GLU A 80 20.97 -23.35 -4.40
C GLU A 80 21.20 -24.61 -5.24
N THR A 81 21.24 -25.78 -4.59
CA THR A 81 21.42 -27.08 -5.26
C THR A 81 20.30 -27.33 -6.28
N ARG A 82 19.05 -27.05 -5.91
CA ARG A 82 17.90 -27.26 -6.80
C ARG A 82 17.91 -26.33 -8.00
N LEU A 83 18.27 -25.05 -7.82
CA LEU A 83 18.39 -24.11 -8.93
C LEU A 83 19.49 -24.51 -9.90
N LYS A 84 20.67 -24.93 -9.41
CA LYS A 84 21.76 -25.43 -10.26
C LYS A 84 21.32 -26.64 -11.09
N LYS A 85 20.69 -27.63 -10.45
CA LYS A 85 20.16 -28.82 -11.15
C LYS A 85 19.09 -28.48 -12.18
N LEU A 86 18.20 -27.54 -11.86
CA LEU A 86 17.17 -27.07 -12.78
C LEU A 86 17.78 -26.41 -14.02
N LEU A 87 18.76 -25.53 -13.85
CA LEU A 87 19.42 -24.84 -14.97
C LEU A 87 20.09 -25.83 -15.91
N ILE A 88 20.86 -26.78 -15.35
CA ILE A 88 21.50 -27.84 -16.14
C ILE A 88 20.45 -28.65 -16.92
N ALA A 89 19.36 -29.06 -16.28
CA ALA A 89 18.33 -29.86 -16.94
C ALA A 89 17.58 -29.10 -18.05
N ILE A 90 17.40 -27.78 -17.90
CA ILE A 90 16.81 -26.97 -18.97
C ILE A 90 17.79 -26.84 -20.15
N GLU A 91 19.09 -26.66 -19.88
CA GLU A 91 20.13 -26.57 -20.93
C GLU A 91 20.32 -27.88 -21.69
N SER A 92 20.29 -29.02 -21.00
CA SER A 92 20.43 -30.35 -21.60
C SER A 92 19.12 -30.91 -22.20
N SER A 93 18.00 -30.19 -22.06
CA SER A 93 16.66 -30.66 -22.44
C SER A 93 16.18 -31.92 -21.67
N ASP A 94 16.68 -32.11 -20.45
CA ASP A 94 16.31 -33.21 -19.53
C ASP A 94 15.25 -32.80 -18.49
N ALA A 95 14.57 -31.67 -18.69
CA ALA A 95 13.51 -31.20 -17.81
C ALA A 95 12.15 -31.76 -18.24
N GLU A 96 11.53 -32.58 -17.38
CA GLU A 96 10.20 -33.13 -17.60
C GLU A 96 9.12 -32.12 -17.19
N ILE A 97 8.09 -31.96 -18.04
CA ILE A 97 6.93 -31.12 -17.77
C ILE A 97 5.71 -32.02 -17.61
N ALA A 98 5.04 -31.91 -16.47
CA ALA A 98 3.84 -32.68 -16.18
C ALA A 98 2.75 -31.82 -15.55
N SER A 99 1.49 -32.12 -15.85
CA SER A 99 0.36 -31.52 -15.14
C SER A 99 0.36 -31.94 -13.66
N SER A 100 0.06 -30.98 -12.78
CA SER A 100 -0.09 -31.27 -11.36
C SER A 100 -1.23 -32.27 -11.11
N ARG A 101 -0.98 -33.27 -10.25
CA ARG A 101 -2.00 -34.27 -9.85
C ARG A 101 -3.25 -33.66 -9.21
N ARG A 102 -3.15 -32.42 -8.69
CA ARG A 102 -4.25 -31.72 -7.99
C ARG A 102 -5.00 -30.70 -8.86
N GLY A 103 -4.64 -30.52 -10.13
CA GLY A 103 -5.40 -29.65 -11.03
C GLY A 103 -4.72 -29.39 -12.38
N ARG A 104 -5.51 -29.37 -13.46
CA ARG A 104 -5.07 -29.19 -14.85
C ARG A 104 -4.43 -27.82 -15.19
N LYS A 105 -4.39 -26.87 -14.24
CA LYS A 105 -3.95 -25.49 -14.47
C LYS A 105 -2.53 -25.17 -13.96
N THR A 106 -1.89 -26.11 -13.28
CA THR A 106 -0.51 -25.95 -12.77
C THR A 106 0.37 -27.00 -13.38
N LEU A 107 1.48 -26.58 -13.99
CA LEU A 107 2.50 -27.45 -14.53
C LEU A 107 3.61 -27.61 -13.50
N HIS A 108 4.19 -28.80 -13.44
CA HIS A 108 5.39 -29.11 -12.66
C HIS A 108 6.52 -29.35 -13.64
N ILE A 109 7.63 -28.64 -13.42
CA ILE A 109 8.86 -28.75 -14.20
C ILE A 109 9.89 -29.40 -13.29
N ALA A 110 10.34 -30.60 -13.62
CA ALA A 110 11.22 -31.40 -12.80
C ALA A 110 12.42 -31.90 -13.62
N PRO A 111 13.66 -31.71 -13.15
CA PRO A 111 14.80 -32.43 -13.72
C PRO A 111 14.60 -33.95 -13.64
N ALA A 112 14.98 -34.67 -14.69
CA ALA A 112 14.90 -36.13 -14.72
C ALA A 112 15.57 -36.77 -13.48
N GLY A 113 14.88 -37.71 -12.83
CA GLY A 113 15.36 -38.42 -11.64
C GLY A 113 15.33 -37.63 -10.32
N GLU A 114 14.95 -36.35 -10.34
CA GLU A 114 14.84 -35.54 -9.13
C GLU A 114 13.46 -35.61 -8.47
N LYS A 115 13.43 -35.46 -7.14
CA LYS A 115 12.17 -35.50 -6.35
C LYS A 115 11.57 -34.11 -6.10
N PHE A 116 12.16 -33.06 -6.66
CA PHE A 116 11.67 -31.70 -6.53
C PHE A 116 11.17 -31.19 -7.89
N TYR A 117 10.36 -30.14 -7.85
CA TYR A 117 9.86 -29.49 -9.04
C TYR A 117 9.71 -27.98 -8.81
N VAL A 118 9.70 -27.25 -9.92
CA VAL A 118 9.18 -25.87 -10.00
C VAL A 118 7.74 -25.95 -10.44
N SER A 119 6.82 -25.37 -9.67
CA SER A 119 5.44 -25.21 -10.13
C SER A 119 5.32 -23.95 -10.98
N ALA A 120 4.73 -24.08 -12.16
CA ALA A 120 4.37 -23.00 -13.05
C ALA A 120 2.85 -22.84 -13.10
N HIS A 121 2.37 -21.63 -12.86
CA HIS A 121 0.96 -21.28 -13.01
C HIS A 121 0.79 -19.99 -13.80
N MET A 122 -0.14 -20.00 -14.74
CA MET A 122 -0.47 -18.84 -15.57
C MET A 122 -1.51 -17.98 -14.86
N ILE A 123 -1.25 -16.68 -14.71
CA ILE A 123 -2.24 -15.70 -14.24
C ILE A 123 -2.84 -14.98 -15.44
N GLU A 124 -4.18 -15.01 -15.53
CA GLU A 124 -4.99 -14.24 -16.50
C GLU A 124 -4.51 -14.33 -17.97
N ASN A 125 -3.90 -15.46 -18.35
CA ASN A 125 -3.32 -15.70 -19.68
C ASN A 125 -2.25 -14.66 -20.09
N LYS A 126 -1.58 -14.01 -19.13
CA LYS A 126 -0.61 -12.94 -19.41
C LYS A 126 0.80 -13.21 -18.91
N ARG A 127 0.95 -14.04 -17.87
CA ARG A 127 2.25 -14.22 -17.21
C ARG A 127 2.34 -15.53 -16.44
N TRP A 128 3.49 -16.19 -16.54
CA TRP A 128 3.85 -17.30 -15.67
C TRP A 128 4.39 -16.84 -14.33
N ILE A 129 3.94 -17.51 -13.27
CA ILE A 129 4.54 -17.49 -11.95
C ILE A 129 5.17 -18.84 -11.69
N PHE A 130 6.42 -18.79 -11.23
CA PHE A 130 7.24 -19.95 -10.95
C PHE A 130 7.57 -19.98 -9.47
N ASP A 131 7.37 -21.13 -8.85
CA ASP A 131 7.69 -21.36 -7.44
C ASP A 131 8.51 -22.64 -7.31
N LEU A 132 9.72 -22.53 -6.75
CA LEU A 132 10.52 -23.67 -6.35
C LEU A 132 10.14 -24.09 -4.93
N THR A 133 9.74 -25.34 -4.76
CA THR A 133 9.35 -25.89 -3.46
C THR A 133 10.55 -26.00 -2.50
N ILE A 134 10.33 -25.75 -1.21
CA ILE A 134 11.30 -25.92 -0.11
C ILE A 134 10.67 -26.84 0.93
N ASN A 135 11.38 -27.92 1.27
CA ASN A 135 10.84 -29.02 2.05
C ASN A 135 11.54 -29.15 3.39
N LYS A 136 10.74 -29.40 4.44
CA LYS A 136 11.20 -29.70 5.81
C LYS A 136 12.03 -28.59 6.49
N ILE A 137 11.82 -27.33 6.10
CA ILE A 137 12.43 -26.17 6.75
C ILE A 137 11.38 -25.46 7.61
N ALA A 138 11.35 -25.82 8.91
CA ALA A 138 10.45 -25.22 9.89
C ALA A 138 11.01 -25.29 11.32
N ALA A 139 10.52 -24.41 12.19
CA ALA A 139 10.85 -24.35 13.61
C ALA A 139 9.65 -23.87 14.44
N GLU A 140 9.73 -24.08 15.75
CA GLU A 140 8.79 -23.55 16.73
C GLU A 140 9.49 -22.48 17.57
N ALA A 141 8.89 -21.30 17.67
CA ALA A 141 9.42 -20.18 18.45
C ALA A 141 8.29 -19.43 19.15
N ARG A 142 8.54 -18.92 20.35
CA ARG A 142 7.56 -18.06 21.03
C ARG A 142 7.81 -16.60 20.65
N PHE A 143 6.76 -15.90 20.26
CA PHE A 143 6.80 -14.45 20.05
C PHE A 143 6.18 -13.76 21.27
N PRO A 144 6.89 -12.88 22.00
CA PRO A 144 6.35 -12.24 23.20
C PRO A 144 5.35 -11.14 22.86
N ASP A 145 4.46 -10.80 23.80
CA ASP A 145 3.67 -9.57 23.68
C ASP A 145 4.56 -8.34 23.91
N VAL A 146 4.97 -7.70 22.82
CA VAL A 146 5.81 -6.49 22.79
C VAL A 146 5.01 -5.21 22.64
N LEU A 147 3.70 -5.30 22.38
CA LEU A 147 2.90 -4.12 22.07
C LEU A 147 2.12 -3.61 23.27
N GLY A 148 1.72 -4.49 24.19
CA GLY A 148 0.93 -4.11 25.37
C GLY A 148 -0.41 -3.49 24.97
N LEU A 149 -1.02 -3.98 23.88
CA LEU A 149 -2.29 -3.46 23.38
C LEU A 149 -3.43 -3.87 24.30
N ASN A 150 -4.42 -2.99 24.44
CA ASN A 150 -5.70 -3.40 25.01
C ASN A 150 -6.43 -4.38 24.07
N SER A 151 -7.39 -5.12 24.62
CA SER A 151 -8.12 -6.17 23.90
C SER A 151 -8.85 -5.66 22.66
N GLU A 152 -9.37 -4.42 22.70
CA GLU A 152 -10.11 -3.81 21.60
C GLU A 152 -9.20 -3.48 20.40
N ALA A 153 -8.09 -2.78 20.64
CA ALA A 153 -7.11 -2.46 19.61
C ALA A 153 -6.54 -3.73 18.98
N LEU A 154 -6.22 -4.73 19.81
CA LEU A 154 -5.74 -6.03 19.35
C LEU A 154 -6.79 -6.73 18.46
N TYR A 155 -8.06 -6.75 18.89
CA TYR A 155 -9.16 -7.36 18.14
C TYR A 155 -9.31 -6.75 16.74
N TYR A 156 -9.30 -5.42 16.62
CA TYR A 156 -9.45 -4.75 15.32
C TYR A 156 -8.23 -4.94 14.40
N LEU A 157 -7.00 -4.88 14.94
CA LEU A 157 -5.80 -5.18 14.16
C LEU A 157 -5.82 -6.63 13.63
N GLN A 158 -6.26 -7.58 14.47
CA GLN A 158 -6.42 -8.97 14.07
C GLN A 158 -7.51 -9.15 13.00
N ALA A 159 -8.61 -8.40 13.08
CA ALA A 159 -9.67 -8.40 12.07
C ALA A 159 -9.15 -7.94 10.70
N GLY A 160 -8.34 -6.88 10.65
CA GLY A 160 -7.80 -6.37 9.38
C GLY A 160 -6.77 -7.29 8.73
N TRP A 161 -5.91 -7.94 9.51
CA TRP A 161 -5.07 -9.02 8.99
C TRP A 161 -5.90 -10.17 8.42
N ARG A 162 -6.96 -10.56 9.11
CA ARG A 162 -7.89 -11.60 8.65
C ARG A 162 -8.69 -11.21 7.43
N ALA A 163 -9.08 -9.95 7.31
CA ALA A 163 -9.75 -9.38 6.17
C ALA A 163 -8.88 -9.43 4.90
N SER A 164 -7.55 -9.49 5.07
CA SER A 164 -6.52 -9.51 4.01
C SER A 164 -5.84 -10.88 3.85
N ASP A 165 -4.55 -10.97 4.14
CA ASP A 165 -3.68 -12.12 3.82
C ASP A 165 -3.75 -13.26 4.85
N GLU A 166 -4.27 -13.02 6.06
CA GLU A 166 -4.31 -14.06 7.09
C GLU A 166 -5.31 -15.17 6.73
N LEU A 167 -4.81 -16.40 6.83
CA LEU A 167 -5.47 -17.65 6.50
C LEU A 167 -6.04 -18.33 7.74
N ASP A 168 -7.03 -19.19 7.50
CA ASP A 168 -7.46 -20.19 8.46
C ASP A 168 -6.74 -21.52 8.17
N LEU A 169 -5.77 -21.86 9.02
CA LEU A 169 -5.00 -23.10 8.95
C LEU A 169 -5.54 -24.09 9.98
N LYS A 170 -6.63 -24.77 9.61
CA LYS A 170 -7.30 -25.79 10.44
C LYS A 170 -7.74 -25.24 11.81
N GLY A 171 -8.40 -24.07 11.81
CA GLY A 171 -8.89 -23.41 13.02
C GLY A 171 -7.87 -22.51 13.70
N ARG A 172 -6.71 -22.26 13.07
CA ARG A 172 -5.63 -21.43 13.63
C ARG A 172 -5.28 -20.29 12.67
N PRO A 173 -4.96 -19.08 13.18
CA PRO A 173 -4.45 -18.00 12.35
C PRO A 173 -3.13 -18.38 11.69
N GLY A 174 -3.00 -18.12 10.40
CA GLY A 174 -1.75 -18.31 9.68
C GLY A 174 -1.47 -17.20 8.68
N MET A 175 -0.20 -16.94 8.44
CA MET A 175 0.27 -15.95 7.48
C MET A 175 1.15 -16.62 6.44
N THR A 176 1.00 -16.27 5.17
CA THR A 176 1.99 -16.60 4.13
C THR A 176 2.43 -15.33 3.45
N THR A 177 3.71 -15.00 3.53
CA THR A 177 4.22 -13.73 3.03
C THR A 177 5.61 -13.86 2.40
N ALA A 178 5.87 -13.03 1.40
CA ALA A 178 7.22 -12.80 0.86
C ALA A 178 7.91 -11.56 1.46
N GLN A 179 7.24 -10.83 2.34
CA GLN A 179 7.75 -9.61 2.97
C GLN A 179 8.23 -9.92 4.38
N THR A 180 9.53 -9.80 4.62
CA THR A 180 10.15 -10.15 5.91
C THR A 180 9.58 -9.33 7.07
N TRP A 181 9.28 -8.04 6.86
CA TRP A 181 8.67 -7.19 7.90
C TRP A 181 7.29 -7.68 8.35
N GLN A 182 6.51 -8.32 7.47
CA GLN A 182 5.19 -8.86 7.80
C GLN A 182 5.30 -10.04 8.77
N VAL A 183 6.43 -10.77 8.80
CA VAL A 183 6.68 -11.85 9.77
C VAL A 183 6.61 -11.31 11.19
N LEU A 184 7.32 -10.22 11.47
CA LEU A 184 7.37 -9.59 12.79
C LEU A 184 6.07 -8.81 13.09
N ALA A 185 5.56 -8.04 12.12
CA ALA A 185 4.34 -7.25 12.31
C ALA A 185 3.09 -8.11 12.59
N TRP A 186 2.94 -9.23 11.89
CA TRP A 186 1.83 -10.15 12.10
C TRP A 186 2.00 -10.94 13.41
N ALA A 187 3.20 -11.43 13.71
CA ALA A 187 3.47 -12.15 14.96
C ALA A 187 3.23 -11.27 16.21
N ALA A 188 3.49 -9.96 16.13
CA ALA A 188 3.25 -9.02 17.22
C ALA A 188 1.78 -8.87 17.61
N VAL A 189 0.84 -9.13 16.69
CA VAL A 189 -0.61 -9.19 17.02
C VAL A 189 -1.10 -10.61 17.27
N ARG A 190 -0.22 -11.61 17.27
CA ARG A 190 -0.50 -13.00 17.61
C ARG A 190 0.55 -13.54 18.60
N PRO A 191 0.81 -12.89 19.74
CA PRO A 191 1.86 -13.32 20.67
C PRO A 191 1.60 -14.73 21.19
N GLY A 192 2.66 -15.48 21.49
CA GLY A 192 2.62 -16.88 21.88
C GLY A 192 3.41 -17.77 20.92
N LEU A 193 3.16 -19.08 20.98
CA LEU A 193 3.86 -20.08 20.19
C LEU A 193 3.53 -19.96 18.68
N GLN A 194 4.57 -19.79 17.87
CA GLN A 194 4.51 -19.74 16.42
C GLN A 194 5.20 -20.96 15.81
N HIS A 195 4.55 -21.59 14.85
CA HIS A 195 5.22 -22.41 13.86
C HIS A 195 5.70 -21.51 12.72
N ILE A 196 6.99 -21.51 12.44
CA ILE A 196 7.60 -20.70 11.37
C ILE A 196 8.21 -21.66 10.35
N ALA A 197 7.97 -21.43 9.06
CA ALA A 197 8.51 -22.24 7.99
C ALA A 197 8.87 -21.40 6.76
N ILE A 198 9.83 -21.90 5.97
CA ILE A 198 10.09 -21.40 4.62
C ILE A 198 9.64 -22.49 3.66
N ARG A 199 8.64 -22.19 2.82
CA ARG A 199 7.95 -23.24 2.02
C ARG A 199 8.27 -23.20 0.54
N LYS A 200 8.66 -22.05 0.01
CA LYS A 200 8.99 -21.91 -1.41
C LYS A 200 9.85 -20.68 -1.70
N LEU A 201 10.55 -20.74 -2.81
CA LEU A 201 11.20 -19.59 -3.45
C LEU A 201 10.38 -19.19 -4.68
N GLY A 202 9.88 -17.95 -4.70
CA GLY A 202 9.31 -17.35 -5.89
C GLY A 202 10.41 -16.97 -6.88
N ILE A 203 10.33 -17.49 -8.11
CA ILE A 203 11.26 -17.22 -9.21
C ILE A 203 10.65 -16.11 -10.08
N ASN A 204 10.92 -14.85 -9.72
CA ASN A 204 10.29 -13.68 -10.36
C ASN A 204 11.22 -12.98 -11.36
N MET A 205 10.62 -12.15 -12.22
CA MET A 205 11.32 -11.33 -13.22
C MET A 205 12.32 -10.34 -12.63
N LYS A 206 12.03 -9.77 -11.44
CA LYS A 206 12.83 -8.69 -10.83
C LYS A 206 13.78 -9.21 -9.75
N GLY A 207 13.73 -10.50 -9.42
CA GLY A 207 14.51 -11.10 -8.36
C GLY A 207 13.75 -12.15 -7.57
N PRO A 208 14.46 -13.06 -6.89
CA PRO A 208 13.87 -14.11 -6.08
C PRO A 208 13.17 -13.56 -4.83
N SER A 209 12.18 -14.30 -4.32
CA SER A 209 11.54 -13.98 -3.03
C SER A 209 11.28 -15.25 -2.21
N LEU A 210 11.64 -15.25 -0.93
CA LEU A 210 11.36 -16.37 -0.03
C LEU A 210 9.98 -16.21 0.61
N HIS A 211 9.20 -17.28 0.61
CA HIS A 211 7.88 -17.29 1.24
C HIS A 211 7.94 -17.90 2.63
N TRP A 212 7.72 -17.04 3.61
CA TRP A 212 7.52 -17.37 5.01
C TRP A 212 6.09 -17.83 5.24
N CYS A 213 5.92 -18.89 6.01
CA CYS A 213 4.64 -19.37 6.50
C CYS A 213 4.68 -19.39 8.02
N LEU A 214 3.72 -18.72 8.65
CA LEU A 214 3.55 -18.69 10.10
C LEU A 214 2.21 -19.31 10.48
N THR A 215 2.16 -19.92 11.67
CA THR A 215 0.91 -20.36 12.30
C THR A 215 0.96 -20.07 13.79
N ALA A 216 0.00 -19.29 14.28
CA ALA A 216 -0.11 -18.94 15.69
C ALA A 216 -0.81 -20.09 16.43
N LYS A 217 -0.04 -20.90 17.15
CA LYS A 217 -0.52 -22.14 17.80
C LYS A 217 -1.22 -21.91 19.13
N ASP A 218 -0.97 -20.79 19.79
CA ASP A 218 -1.68 -20.45 21.02
C ASP A 218 -3.01 -19.72 20.73
N TRP A 219 -3.31 -19.44 19.45
CA TRP A 219 -4.52 -18.74 19.03
C TRP A 219 -5.51 -19.68 18.33
N ILE A 220 -6.79 -19.41 18.56
CA ILE A 220 -7.91 -19.93 17.78
C ILE A 220 -8.28 -18.88 16.74
N GLN A 221 -8.55 -19.32 15.51
CA GLN A 221 -8.99 -18.42 14.44
C GLN A 221 -10.39 -17.90 14.76
N GLN A 222 -10.48 -16.62 15.12
CA GLN A 222 -11.72 -15.92 15.50
C GLN A 222 -12.73 -15.90 14.36
N TRP A 223 -12.24 -15.86 13.11
CA TRP A 223 -13.09 -15.88 11.92
C TRP A 223 -12.71 -17.06 11.00
N PRO A 224 -13.17 -18.28 11.32
CA PRO A 224 -12.78 -19.48 10.59
C PRO A 224 -13.42 -19.54 9.19
N LYS A 225 -12.82 -20.33 8.31
CA LYS A 225 -13.28 -20.63 6.94
C LYS A 225 -13.38 -19.40 6.03
N ARG A 226 -13.86 -19.60 4.80
CA ARG A 226 -14.00 -18.52 3.82
C ARG A 226 -15.04 -17.47 4.25
N GLU A 227 -16.12 -17.90 4.88
CA GLU A 227 -17.17 -17.01 5.39
C GLU A 227 -16.67 -16.10 6.51
N GLY A 228 -15.83 -16.63 7.42
CA GLY A 228 -15.20 -15.82 8.45
C GLY A 228 -14.37 -14.67 7.87
N LYS A 229 -13.72 -14.86 6.71
CA LYS A 229 -12.99 -13.75 6.06
C LYS A 229 -13.91 -12.55 5.81
N ARG A 230 -15.15 -12.79 5.35
CA ARG A 230 -16.13 -11.72 5.11
C ARG A 230 -16.57 -11.06 6.41
N ASN A 231 -16.73 -11.82 7.48
CA ASN A 231 -17.05 -11.26 8.80
C ASN A 231 -15.90 -10.40 9.33
N ALA A 232 -14.65 -10.86 9.19
CA ALA A 232 -13.49 -10.06 9.55
C ALA A 232 -13.40 -8.76 8.75
N GLN A 233 -13.77 -8.78 7.45
CA GLN A 233 -13.88 -7.57 6.63
C GLN A 233 -14.93 -6.59 7.19
N MET A 234 -16.12 -7.08 7.57
CA MET A 234 -17.17 -6.25 8.18
C MET A 234 -16.75 -5.66 9.53
N VAL A 235 -15.91 -6.35 10.30
CA VAL A 235 -15.34 -5.84 11.55
C VAL A 235 -14.22 -4.83 11.26
N ALA A 236 -13.32 -5.14 10.34
CA ALA A 236 -12.15 -4.32 10.05
C ALA A 236 -12.51 -2.92 9.53
N VAL A 237 -13.59 -2.78 8.75
CA VAL A 237 -14.05 -1.46 8.26
C VAL A 237 -14.59 -0.55 9.36
N GLN A 238 -14.91 -1.06 10.55
CA GLN A 238 -15.50 -0.27 11.63
C GLN A 238 -14.50 0.66 12.30
N THR A 239 -13.20 0.37 12.19
CA THR A 239 -12.17 1.16 12.85
C THR A 239 -10.96 1.44 11.96
N PRO A 240 -10.28 2.58 12.18
CA PRO A 240 -9.05 2.87 11.44
C PRO A 240 -7.93 1.85 11.69
N LEU A 241 -7.88 1.19 12.85
CA LEU A 241 -6.89 0.13 13.13
C LEU A 241 -7.14 -1.15 12.31
N GLY A 242 -8.40 -1.54 12.12
CA GLY A 242 -8.74 -2.64 11.22
C GLY A 242 -8.39 -2.32 9.77
N LEU A 243 -8.67 -1.08 9.34
CA LEU A 243 -8.32 -0.61 8.01
C LEU A 243 -6.80 -0.50 7.80
N LEU A 244 -6.02 -0.17 8.84
CA LEU A 244 -4.57 -0.17 8.78
C LEU A 244 -4.04 -1.55 8.39
N THR A 245 -4.37 -2.59 9.16
CA THR A 245 -3.82 -3.93 8.95
C THR A 245 -4.36 -4.59 7.68
N TRP A 246 -5.59 -4.27 7.28
CA TRP A 246 -6.08 -4.65 5.95
C TRP A 246 -5.22 -4.03 4.84
N PHE A 247 -4.93 -2.73 4.91
CA PHE A 247 -4.03 -2.08 3.96
C PHE A 247 -2.62 -2.70 3.97
N LEU A 248 -2.09 -3.02 5.16
CA LEU A 248 -0.80 -3.66 5.30
C LEU A 248 -0.72 -5.03 4.61
N GLY A 249 -1.79 -5.82 4.59
CA GLY A 249 -1.87 -7.07 3.81
C GLY A 249 -2.12 -6.83 2.32
N ASP A 250 -3.33 -6.38 1.98
CA ASP A 250 -3.85 -6.36 0.60
C ASP A 250 -3.75 -4.99 -0.10
N GLY A 251 -3.35 -3.94 0.63
CA GLY A 251 -3.26 -2.58 0.09
C GLY A 251 -2.18 -2.41 -0.98
N LYS A 252 -2.45 -1.56 -1.98
CA LYS A 252 -1.47 -1.19 -3.01
C LYS A 252 -0.81 0.12 -2.66
N MET A 253 0.53 0.14 -2.68
CA MET A 253 1.30 1.37 -2.52
C MET A 253 1.05 2.29 -3.71
N ASN A 254 0.51 3.47 -3.43
CA ASN A 254 0.30 4.52 -4.42
C ASN A 254 0.63 5.87 -3.76
N ARG A 255 1.33 6.75 -4.49
CA ARG A 255 1.82 8.02 -3.95
C ARG A 255 0.74 9.10 -3.83
N GLU A 256 -0.39 8.91 -4.51
CA GLU A 256 -1.42 9.93 -4.63
C GLU A 256 -2.75 9.51 -4.05
N ARG A 257 -3.00 8.22 -3.80
CA ARG A 257 -4.31 7.70 -3.44
C ARG A 257 -4.18 6.54 -2.45
N LEU A 258 -5.11 6.49 -1.52
CA LEU A 258 -5.30 5.30 -0.68
C LEU A 258 -6.06 4.25 -1.49
N LYS A 259 -5.46 3.07 -1.68
CA LYS A 259 -6.03 1.95 -2.44
C LYS A 259 -6.07 0.68 -1.62
N TYR A 260 -7.25 0.07 -1.55
CA TYR A 260 -7.47 -1.24 -0.95
C TYR A 260 -7.81 -2.26 -2.04
N SER A 261 -7.44 -3.51 -1.83
CA SER A 261 -8.13 -4.61 -2.51
C SER A 261 -9.27 -5.08 -1.63
N ILE A 262 -10.50 -4.98 -2.13
CA ILE A 262 -11.70 -5.48 -1.48
C ILE A 262 -12.32 -6.50 -2.45
N ASN A 263 -12.39 -7.76 -2.03
CA ASN A 263 -12.91 -8.87 -2.83
C ASN A 263 -12.26 -9.01 -4.23
N GLY A 264 -10.97 -8.69 -4.33
CA GLY A 264 -10.22 -8.74 -5.60
C GLY A 264 -10.38 -7.50 -6.48
N ASN A 265 -11.24 -6.56 -6.11
CA ASN A 265 -11.37 -5.27 -6.80
C ASN A 265 -10.51 -4.20 -6.12
N GLU A 266 -9.92 -3.32 -6.92
CA GLU A 266 -9.27 -2.12 -6.40
C GLU A 266 -10.31 -1.06 -6.06
N GLU A 267 -10.39 -0.71 -4.79
CA GLU A 267 -11.19 0.42 -4.33
C GLU A 267 -10.30 1.58 -3.91
N GLN A 268 -10.65 2.78 -4.37
CA GLN A 268 -10.06 4.01 -3.91
C GLN A 268 -10.82 4.48 -2.67
N LYS A 269 -10.09 4.81 -1.61
CA LYS A 269 -10.70 5.37 -0.40
C LYS A 269 -10.37 6.85 -0.25
N PRO A 270 -11.27 7.63 0.37
CA PRO A 270 -11.02 9.02 0.70
C PRO A 270 -9.74 9.18 1.52
N LYS A 271 -8.96 10.24 1.27
CA LYS A 271 -7.72 10.48 2.04
C LYS A 271 -7.97 10.92 3.48
N ILE A 272 -9.17 11.36 3.84
CA ILE A 272 -9.53 11.62 5.25
C ILE A 272 -9.28 10.36 6.11
N LEU A 273 -9.52 9.18 5.53
CA LEU A 273 -9.25 7.90 6.16
C LEU A 273 -7.77 7.69 6.47
N VAL A 274 -6.85 8.24 5.66
CA VAL A 274 -5.42 8.22 5.96
C VAL A 274 -5.16 8.94 7.29
N LYS A 275 -5.72 10.14 7.47
CA LYS A 275 -5.55 10.92 8.70
C LYS A 275 -6.09 10.17 9.92
N GLU A 276 -7.27 9.58 9.80
CA GLU A 276 -7.88 8.76 10.85
C GLU A 276 -7.04 7.54 11.20
N ILE A 277 -6.50 6.84 10.20
CA ILE A 277 -5.62 5.68 10.40
C ILE A 277 -4.33 6.11 11.11
N LEU A 278 -3.68 7.17 10.64
CA LEU A 278 -2.44 7.67 11.24
C LEU A 278 -2.67 8.10 12.70
N GLN A 279 -3.76 8.81 12.97
CA GLN A 279 -4.13 9.24 14.32
C GLN A 279 -4.40 8.05 15.24
N ALA A 280 -5.24 7.11 14.83
CA ALA A 280 -5.54 5.92 15.63
C ALA A 280 -4.28 5.07 15.89
N ALA A 281 -3.44 4.89 14.86
CA ALA A 281 -2.23 4.10 14.97
C ALA A 281 -1.20 4.77 15.91
N SER A 282 -1.08 6.09 15.88
CA SER A 282 -0.17 6.85 16.76
C SER A 282 -0.47 6.67 18.25
N GLY A 283 -1.73 6.37 18.60
CA GLY A 283 -2.14 6.04 19.97
C GLY A 283 -1.73 4.63 20.42
N THR A 284 -1.04 3.86 19.58
CA THR A 284 -0.65 2.47 19.85
C THR A 284 0.85 2.26 19.60
N ASN A 285 1.44 1.29 20.29
CA ASN A 285 2.81 0.85 19.99
C ASN A 285 2.92 0.13 18.64
N TYR A 286 1.80 -0.17 17.96
CA TYR A 286 1.82 -0.81 16.65
C TYR A 286 2.37 0.12 15.56
N SER A 287 2.06 1.42 15.59
CA SER A 287 2.67 2.40 14.67
C SER A 287 4.18 2.47 14.83
N LYS A 288 4.65 2.55 16.08
CA LYS A 288 6.08 2.52 16.42
C LYS A 288 6.75 1.25 15.93
N LEU A 289 6.11 0.08 16.12
CA LEU A 289 6.58 -1.18 15.56
C LEU A 289 6.78 -1.07 14.04
N LEU A 290 5.78 -0.57 13.31
CA LEU A 290 5.86 -0.44 11.85
C LEU A 290 6.97 0.51 11.39
N ASP A 291 7.26 1.55 12.16
CA ASP A 291 8.42 2.42 11.93
C ASP A 291 9.74 1.69 12.16
N LEU A 292 9.89 0.98 13.28
CA LEU A 292 11.11 0.21 13.59
C LEU A 292 11.38 -0.90 12.56
N LEU A 293 10.32 -1.49 12.01
CA LEU A 293 10.39 -2.52 10.97
C LEU A 293 10.66 -1.97 9.56
N ASP A 294 10.77 -0.66 9.36
CA ASP A 294 10.85 -0.01 8.05
C ASP A 294 9.73 -0.46 7.09
N CYS A 295 8.49 -0.57 7.60
CA CYS A 295 7.36 -1.03 6.80
C CYS A 295 7.09 -0.06 5.64
N ASN A 296 7.39 -0.48 4.42
CA ASN A 296 7.25 0.35 3.21
C ASN A 296 5.81 0.84 2.96
N LYS A 297 4.81 0.00 3.26
CA LYS A 297 3.39 0.37 3.18
C LYS A 297 3.04 1.44 4.21
N TRP A 298 3.53 1.31 5.45
CA TRP A 298 3.36 2.32 6.48
C TRP A 298 3.99 3.66 6.08
N GLN A 299 5.23 3.66 5.57
CA GLN A 299 5.87 4.88 5.06
C GLN A 299 5.08 5.50 3.89
N THR A 300 4.56 4.67 2.98
CA THR A 300 3.70 5.15 1.88
C THR A 300 2.44 5.81 2.41
N LEU A 301 1.81 5.24 3.45
CA LEU A 301 0.62 5.79 4.07
C LEU A 301 0.91 7.15 4.73
N LYS A 302 2.03 7.28 5.44
CA LYS A 302 2.47 8.56 6.04
C LYS A 302 2.73 9.65 5.00
N ASN A 303 3.22 9.26 3.82
CA ASN A 303 3.52 10.18 2.73
C ASN A 303 2.30 10.55 1.88
N LEU A 304 1.13 9.96 2.14
CA LEU A 304 -0.11 10.36 1.48
C LEU A 304 -0.61 11.69 2.07
N GLU A 305 -0.23 12.81 1.45
CA GLU A 305 -0.83 14.10 1.78
C GLU A 305 -2.36 14.03 1.63
N PRO A 306 -3.15 14.53 2.59
CA PRO A 306 -4.60 14.58 2.46
C PRO A 306 -5.02 15.28 1.18
N MET A 307 -6.15 14.87 0.61
CA MET A 307 -6.67 15.49 -0.60
C MET A 307 -6.94 16.94 -0.21
N ARG A 308 -6.48 17.91 -1.01
CA ARG A 308 -6.89 19.30 -0.79
C ARG A 308 -8.41 19.30 -0.88
N GLU A 309 -9.07 19.30 0.26
CA GLU A 309 -10.50 19.53 0.36
C GLU A 309 -10.70 20.98 -0.09
N PRO A 310 -11.11 21.19 -1.34
CA PRO A 310 -11.18 22.51 -1.90
C PRO A 310 -12.30 23.23 -1.17
N ILE A 311 -12.04 24.47 -0.75
CA ILE A 311 -13.10 25.27 -0.16
C ILE A 311 -13.85 25.92 -1.30
N TYR A 312 -15.17 25.73 -1.34
CA TYR A 312 -16.00 26.18 -2.43
C TYR A 312 -16.68 27.51 -2.11
N THR A 313 -16.92 28.29 -3.15
CA THR A 313 -17.74 29.49 -3.09
C THR A 313 -18.52 29.62 -4.39
N VAL A 314 -19.64 30.33 -4.35
CA VAL A 314 -20.38 30.69 -5.56
C VAL A 314 -19.99 32.11 -5.95
N LEU A 315 -19.72 32.33 -7.24
CA LEU A 315 -19.47 33.65 -7.82
C LEU A 315 -20.16 33.69 -9.19
N MET A 316 -21.07 34.66 -9.38
CA MET A 316 -21.81 34.87 -10.64
C MET A 316 -22.54 33.62 -11.17
N GLY A 317 -22.99 32.74 -10.27
CA GLY A 317 -23.69 31.49 -10.62
C GLY A 317 -22.76 30.30 -10.90
N HIS A 318 -21.44 30.47 -10.80
CA HIS A 318 -20.46 29.40 -10.97
C HIS A 318 -19.84 29.02 -9.64
N THR A 319 -19.62 27.71 -9.43
CA THR A 319 -18.95 27.20 -8.24
C THR A 319 -17.43 27.28 -8.44
N PHE A 320 -16.79 28.17 -7.69
CA PHE A 320 -15.34 28.29 -7.63
C PHE A 320 -14.80 27.47 -6.46
N TRP A 321 -13.64 26.84 -6.64
CA TRP A 321 -12.86 26.29 -5.56
C TRP A 321 -11.60 27.12 -5.30
N LEU A 322 -11.35 27.39 -4.04
CA LEU A 322 -10.19 28.12 -3.55
C LEU A 322 -9.03 27.16 -3.30
N ILE A 323 -7.84 27.58 -3.72
CA ILE A 323 -6.59 26.83 -3.58
C ILE A 323 -5.55 27.74 -2.97
N TYR A 324 -4.85 27.24 -1.95
CA TYR A 324 -3.60 27.81 -1.49
C TYR A 324 -2.41 26.97 -1.98
N SER A 325 -1.39 27.64 -2.51
CA SER A 325 -0.11 27.04 -2.87
C SER A 325 0.92 27.45 -1.84
N GLU A 326 1.32 26.52 -0.96
CA GLU A 326 2.35 26.79 0.06
C GLU A 326 3.69 27.18 -0.58
N LYS A 327 4.12 26.45 -1.61
CA LYS A 327 5.39 26.71 -2.32
C LYS A 327 5.46 28.10 -2.97
N ALA A 328 4.34 28.58 -3.50
CA ALA A 328 4.28 29.89 -4.17
C ALA A 328 3.72 31.00 -3.27
N GLU A 329 3.30 30.66 -2.05
CA GLU A 329 2.57 31.52 -1.12
C GLU A 329 1.41 32.31 -1.77
N GLN A 330 0.62 31.63 -2.62
CA GLN A 330 -0.42 32.25 -3.43
C GLN A 330 -1.79 31.60 -3.24
N ILE A 331 -2.83 32.45 -3.19
CA ILE A 331 -4.24 32.05 -3.23
C ILE A 331 -4.76 32.18 -4.66
N GLN A 332 -5.47 31.16 -5.13
CA GLN A 332 -6.13 31.11 -6.43
C GLN A 332 -7.59 30.64 -6.26
N ALA A 333 -8.48 31.09 -7.14
CA ALA A 333 -9.83 30.56 -7.27
C ALA A 333 -9.99 30.02 -8.68
N ARG A 334 -10.57 28.83 -8.82
CA ARG A 334 -10.79 28.22 -10.13
C ARG A 334 -12.22 27.73 -10.25
N THR A 335 -12.78 27.80 -11.45
CA THR A 335 -14.02 27.09 -11.82
C THR A 335 -13.80 26.31 -13.10
N LEU A 336 -14.62 25.30 -13.33
CA LEU A 336 -14.58 24.42 -14.50
C LEU A 336 -15.87 24.61 -15.30
N VAL A 337 -15.73 24.86 -16.60
CA VAL A 337 -16.84 24.98 -17.54
C VAL A 337 -16.63 24.06 -18.74
N LYS A 338 -17.73 23.74 -19.44
CA LYS A 338 -17.73 22.66 -20.46
C LYS A 338 -17.30 23.15 -21.83
N THR A 339 -17.52 24.42 -22.14
CA THR A 339 -17.20 24.98 -23.45
C THR A 339 -16.36 26.25 -23.34
N ILE A 340 -15.62 26.58 -24.40
CA ILE A 340 -14.78 27.77 -24.43
C ILE A 340 -15.63 29.05 -24.45
N GLU A 341 -16.80 29.00 -25.09
CA GLU A 341 -17.74 30.11 -25.14
C GLU A 341 -18.31 30.41 -23.75
N GLU A 342 -18.59 29.39 -22.95
CA GLU A 342 -19.00 29.55 -21.55
C GLU A 342 -17.88 30.20 -20.73
N ALA A 343 -16.63 29.76 -20.94
CA ALA A 343 -15.46 30.35 -20.27
C ALA A 343 -15.28 31.83 -20.65
N GLN A 344 -15.35 32.16 -21.94
CA GLN A 344 -15.21 33.52 -22.46
C GLN A 344 -16.31 34.44 -21.91
N LYS A 345 -17.58 34.01 -21.95
CA LYS A 345 -18.70 34.77 -21.38
C LYS A 345 -18.51 35.04 -19.89
N LEU A 346 -18.03 34.05 -19.14
CA LEU A 346 -17.73 34.24 -17.72
C LEU A 346 -16.60 35.24 -17.51
N VAL A 347 -15.51 35.16 -18.29
CA VAL A 347 -14.39 36.11 -18.22
C VAL A 347 -14.82 37.53 -18.57
N GLU A 348 -15.64 37.71 -19.61
CA GLU A 348 -16.19 39.02 -20.00
C GLU A 348 -17.04 39.63 -18.87
N ARG A 349 -17.92 38.82 -18.25
CA ARG A 349 -18.74 39.26 -17.10
C ARG A 349 -17.88 39.66 -15.90
N LEU A 350 -16.82 38.90 -15.61
CA LEU A 350 -15.86 39.24 -14.57
C LEU A 350 -15.12 40.55 -14.90
N GLN A 351 -14.71 40.73 -16.16
CA GLN A 351 -13.99 41.91 -16.62
C GLN A 351 -14.83 43.18 -16.54
N GLN A 352 -16.14 43.11 -16.81
CA GLN A 352 -17.08 44.22 -16.62
C GLN A 352 -17.12 44.74 -15.16
N GLN A 353 -16.81 43.87 -14.20
CA GLN A 353 -16.70 44.21 -12.77
C GLN A 353 -15.27 44.57 -12.35
N GLY A 354 -14.34 44.68 -13.32
CA GLY A 354 -12.93 44.93 -13.08
C GLY A 354 -12.17 43.73 -12.51
N ILE A 355 -12.69 42.50 -12.66
CA ILE A 355 -12.05 41.26 -12.21
C ILE A 355 -11.43 40.56 -13.43
N GLN A 356 -10.11 40.43 -13.44
CA GLN A 356 -9.38 39.71 -14.48
C GLN A 356 -9.25 38.22 -14.17
N ALA A 357 -9.38 37.40 -15.20
CA ALA A 357 -9.29 35.95 -15.11
C ALA A 357 -8.48 35.38 -16.28
N LYS A 358 -7.86 34.21 -16.07
CA LYS A 358 -7.16 33.46 -17.12
C LYS A 358 -7.92 32.19 -17.46
N ILE A 359 -7.93 31.81 -18.73
CA ILE A 359 -8.52 30.56 -19.22
C ILE A 359 -7.40 29.57 -19.54
N TYR A 360 -7.57 28.32 -19.10
CA TYR A 360 -6.69 27.21 -19.46
C TYR A 360 -7.51 26.01 -19.89
N THR A 361 -7.02 25.26 -20.86
CA THR A 361 -7.64 23.99 -21.28
C THR A 361 -7.18 22.86 -20.36
N TRP A 362 -8.13 22.07 -19.86
CA TRP A 362 -7.88 20.86 -19.09
C TRP A 362 -8.45 19.64 -19.84
N TYR A 363 -7.59 18.69 -20.19
CA TYR A 363 -7.98 17.44 -20.85
C TYR A 363 -8.25 16.36 -19.82
N ASP A 364 -9.43 15.74 -19.89
CA ASP A 364 -9.78 14.57 -19.09
C ASP A 364 -9.51 13.27 -19.87
N PRO A 365 -8.45 12.52 -19.53
CA PRO A 365 -8.11 11.28 -20.23
C PRO A 365 -9.13 10.15 -20.01
N LYS A 366 -10.03 10.25 -19.02
CA LYS A 366 -11.06 9.22 -18.77
C LYS A 366 -12.26 9.38 -19.67
N THR A 367 -12.65 10.62 -19.94
CA THR A 367 -13.83 10.93 -20.77
C THR A 367 -13.45 11.33 -22.20
N GLY A 368 -12.15 11.57 -22.45
CA GLY A 368 -11.63 12.04 -23.74
C GLY A 368 -12.05 13.48 -24.06
N LYS A 369 -12.55 14.23 -23.09
CA LYS A 369 -13.13 15.58 -23.28
C LYS A 369 -12.19 16.66 -22.78
N ASN A 370 -12.24 17.81 -23.47
CA ASN A 370 -11.65 19.05 -23.00
C ASN A 370 -12.66 19.81 -22.14
N TYR A 371 -12.17 20.39 -21.05
CA TYR A 371 -12.86 21.36 -20.23
C TYR A 371 -12.04 22.64 -20.15
N TYR A 372 -12.66 23.72 -19.71
CA TYR A 372 -12.01 25.02 -19.62
C TYR A 372 -12.01 25.50 -18.17
N VAL A 373 -10.83 25.82 -17.67
CA VAL A 373 -10.63 26.31 -16.31
C VAL A 373 -10.51 27.83 -16.35
N VAL A 374 -11.41 28.52 -15.65
CA VAL A 374 -11.32 29.96 -15.42
C VAL A 374 -10.67 30.20 -14.06
N GLN A 375 -9.55 30.92 -14.03
CA GLN A 375 -8.73 31.13 -12.83
C GLN A 375 -8.61 32.60 -12.46
N LEU A 376 -8.86 32.90 -11.17
CA LEU A 376 -8.56 34.16 -10.51
C LEU A 376 -7.28 34.05 -9.68
N ASN A 377 -6.47 35.10 -9.67
CA ASN A 377 -5.33 35.24 -8.76
C ASN A 377 -5.73 36.00 -7.47
N GLY A 378 -4.84 36.06 -6.48
CA GLY A 378 -5.11 36.69 -5.18
C GLY A 378 -5.66 38.13 -5.27
N THR A 379 -5.14 38.96 -6.15
CA THR A 379 -5.62 40.35 -6.35
C THR A 379 -7.06 40.37 -6.85
N ASN A 380 -7.39 39.53 -7.82
CA ASN A 380 -8.73 39.43 -8.39
C ASN A 380 -9.73 38.76 -7.44
N ILE A 381 -9.27 37.86 -6.57
CA ILE A 381 -10.07 37.31 -5.47
C ILE A 381 -10.37 38.40 -4.44
N ALA A 382 -9.41 39.25 -4.09
CA ALA A 382 -9.64 40.37 -3.18
C ALA A 382 -10.67 41.36 -3.77
N ARG A 383 -10.59 41.63 -5.08
CA ARG A 383 -11.59 42.44 -5.77
C ARG A 383 -12.97 41.77 -5.78
N ALA A 384 -13.03 40.47 -6.05
CA ALA A 384 -14.26 39.71 -5.98
C ALA A 384 -14.87 39.73 -4.57
N ALA A 385 -14.08 39.51 -3.52
CA ALA A 385 -14.54 39.56 -2.12
C ALA A 385 -15.02 40.95 -1.67
N GLN A 386 -14.54 42.02 -2.30
CA GLN A 386 -15.07 43.37 -2.07
C GLN A 386 -16.49 43.51 -2.63
N LEU A 387 -16.70 43.04 -3.86
CA LEU A 387 -17.97 43.18 -4.59
C LEU A 387 -19.03 42.13 -4.19
N TYR A 388 -18.58 40.94 -3.80
CA TYR A 388 -19.39 39.75 -3.53
C TYR A 388 -19.10 39.23 -2.12
N PRO A 389 -19.84 39.69 -1.10
CA PRO A 389 -19.64 39.30 0.30
C PRO A 389 -19.75 37.80 0.56
N GLU A 390 -20.50 37.06 -0.25
CA GLU A 390 -20.65 35.60 -0.18
C GLU A 390 -19.34 34.82 -0.33
N LEU A 391 -18.29 35.44 -0.88
CA LEU A 391 -16.96 34.84 -1.02
C LEU A 391 -16.15 34.87 0.28
N ARG A 392 -16.50 35.75 1.22
CA ARG A 392 -15.72 36.02 2.44
C ARG A 392 -15.69 34.84 3.43
N PRO A 393 -16.80 34.12 3.68
CA PRO A 393 -16.76 32.94 4.56
C PRO A 393 -15.82 31.85 4.04
N ALA A 394 -15.86 31.56 2.73
CA ALA A 394 -14.96 30.62 2.09
C ALA A 394 -13.49 31.07 2.16
N LEU A 395 -13.24 32.38 1.99
CA LEU A 395 -11.90 32.95 2.13
C LEU A 395 -11.38 32.84 3.57
N LYS A 396 -12.23 33.10 4.57
CA LYS A 396 -11.92 32.97 6.00
C LYS A 396 -11.58 31.53 6.36
N GLU A 397 -12.38 30.58 5.91
CA GLU A 397 -12.14 29.15 6.10
C GLU A 397 -10.78 28.74 5.49
N LEU A 398 -10.44 29.25 4.29
CA LEU A 398 -9.16 28.95 3.63
C LEU A 398 -7.96 29.48 4.42
N ILE A 399 -8.06 30.71 4.91
CA ILE A 399 -6.99 31.35 5.69
C ILE A 399 -6.76 30.59 7.00
N GLN A 400 -7.83 30.22 7.69
CA GLN A 400 -7.76 29.42 8.92
C GLN A 400 -7.19 28.03 8.66
N LYS A 401 -7.66 27.34 7.61
CA LYS A 401 -7.22 26.00 7.23
C LYS A 401 -5.72 25.91 6.94
N HIS A 402 -5.15 26.96 6.36
CA HIS A 402 -3.75 26.98 5.93
C HIS A 402 -2.84 27.88 6.78
N GLY A 403 -3.33 28.46 7.89
CA GLY A 403 -2.54 29.33 8.76
C GLY A 403 -1.90 30.52 8.04
N ILE A 404 -2.60 31.10 7.06
CA ILE A 404 -2.02 32.09 6.15
C ILE A 404 -1.72 33.39 6.90
N SER A 405 -0.45 33.82 6.89
CA SER A 405 0.02 35.03 7.58
C SER A 405 0.12 36.24 6.64
N PRO A 406 0.00 37.49 7.16
CA PRO A 406 0.00 38.73 6.37
C PRO A 406 1.40 39.16 5.86
N ARG A 407 1.98 38.38 4.94
CA ARG A 407 3.36 38.59 4.42
C ARG A 407 3.47 39.59 3.26
N GLY A 408 2.36 40.05 2.67
CA GLY A 408 2.36 41.02 1.57
C GLY A 408 1.04 41.79 1.43
N PRO A 409 0.97 42.79 0.55
CA PRO A 409 -0.22 43.66 0.43
C PRO A 409 -1.48 42.90 0.01
N VAL A 410 -1.35 41.90 -0.89
CA VAL A 410 -2.48 41.08 -1.35
C VAL A 410 -3.00 40.15 -0.26
N THR A 411 -2.12 39.44 0.45
CA THR A 411 -2.51 38.54 1.55
C THR A 411 -3.06 39.29 2.75
N ARG A 412 -2.50 40.46 3.09
CA ARG A 412 -3.08 41.37 4.10
C ARG A 412 -4.51 41.77 3.74
N ARG A 413 -4.73 42.18 2.49
CA ARG A 413 -6.05 42.60 2.01
C ARG A 413 -7.05 41.44 2.01
N LEU A 414 -6.63 40.23 1.67
CA LEU A 414 -7.48 39.05 1.71
C LEU A 414 -7.86 38.67 3.14
N ILE A 415 -6.93 38.74 4.09
CA ILE A 415 -7.21 38.53 5.53
C ILE A 415 -8.20 39.59 6.04
N GLU A 416 -7.94 40.86 5.76
CA GLU A 416 -8.84 41.96 6.14
C GLU A 416 -10.27 41.76 5.61
N LEU A 417 -10.42 41.41 4.33
CA LEU A 417 -11.73 41.15 3.71
C LEU A 417 -12.41 39.88 4.22
N SER A 418 -11.65 38.93 4.77
CA SER A 418 -12.19 37.71 5.37
C SER A 418 -12.73 37.96 6.79
N ASP A 419 -12.15 38.92 7.51
CA ASP A 419 -12.50 39.23 8.90
C ASP A 419 -13.48 40.41 9.05
N ASN A 420 -13.51 41.37 8.12
CA ASN A 420 -14.33 42.58 8.22
C ASN A 420 -14.97 43.01 6.87
N PRO A 421 -16.22 43.55 6.87
CA PRO A 421 -16.79 44.21 5.70
C PRO A 421 -16.12 45.57 5.46
N PRO A 422 -15.83 45.97 4.21
CA PRO A 422 -15.59 47.39 3.95
C PRO A 422 -16.88 48.16 4.25
N LEU A 423 -16.82 49.13 5.17
CA LEU A 423 -17.82 50.19 5.24
C LEU A 423 -17.92 50.78 3.84
N LEU A 424 -19.08 50.60 3.19
CA LEU A 424 -19.38 51.28 1.95
C LEU A 424 -19.23 52.77 2.21
N ALA A 425 -18.20 53.39 1.63
CA ALA A 425 -18.20 54.81 1.39
C ALA A 425 -19.41 55.09 0.50
N GLN A 426 -20.53 55.47 1.11
CA GLN A 426 -21.61 56.16 0.43
C GLN A 426 -20.99 57.39 -0.23
N LYS A 427 -20.77 57.32 -1.54
CA LYS A 427 -20.56 58.52 -2.35
C LYS A 427 -21.91 58.91 -2.92
N ILE A 428 -22.27 60.13 -2.52
CA ILE A 428 -23.36 61.02 -2.93
C ILE A 428 -23.65 60.93 -4.44
#